data_AF-K1Z7S7-F1
#
_entry.id   AF-K1Z7S7-F1
#
_cell.length_a   1.000
_cell.length_b   1.000
_cell.length_c   1.000
_cell.angle_alpha   90.00
_cell.angle_beta   90.00
_cell.angle_gamma   90.00
#
_symmetry.space_group_name_H-M   'P 1'
#
loop_
_entity.id
_entity.type
_entity.pdbx_description
1 polymer ?
#
loop_
_entity_poly.entity_id
_entity_poly.type
_entity_poly.pdbx_seq_one_letter_code
_entity_poly.pdbx_strand_id
1 'polypeptide(L)'
;MAVSRTLEQVREGQLQFVVLLLIIIVAVAVVAFVVFMERAQRRITINYARRMQGGKLYAAQSSHLPLKINMAGVIPPIFASSIILFLATIAQWFGHGKGMEWLGALAVVLQQGQPMHMLLFSIAIVFFCFFYTALVFNPNETAENLKKSGAFIPGIRPGDQT
;
A
#
# COMPACT_ATOMS: atom_id res chain seq x y z
N MET A 1 -15.43 6.26 -25.06
CA MET A 1 -16.43 5.18 -25.22
C MET A 1 -17.13 4.78 -23.92
N ALA A 2 -16.50 4.86 -22.73
CA ALA A 2 -17.23 4.59 -21.47
C ALA A 2 -18.23 5.70 -21.12
N VAL A 3 -17.81 6.98 -21.20
CA VAL A 3 -18.64 8.16 -20.87
C VAL A 3 -19.90 8.28 -21.74
N SER A 4 -19.79 7.94 -23.03
CA SER A 4 -20.92 7.96 -23.96
C SER A 4 -21.97 6.90 -23.64
N ARG A 5 -21.55 5.67 -23.27
CA ARG A 5 -22.46 4.58 -22.87
C ARG A 5 -23.17 4.88 -21.55
N THR A 6 -22.47 5.50 -20.59
CA THR A 6 -23.08 5.89 -19.31
C THR A 6 -24.13 7.00 -19.49
N LEU A 7 -23.92 7.93 -20.42
CA LEU A 7 -24.91 8.96 -20.75
C LEU A 7 -26.15 8.39 -21.44
N GLU A 8 -25.99 7.41 -22.32
CA GLU A 8 -27.11 6.70 -22.97
C GLU A 8 -27.94 5.91 -21.96
N GLN A 9 -27.32 5.21 -21.01
CA GLN A 9 -28.01 4.47 -19.93
C GLN A 9 -28.79 5.36 -18.95
N VAL A 10 -28.34 6.60 -18.74
CA VAL A 10 -29.08 7.62 -17.95
C VAL A 10 -30.28 8.16 -18.75
N ARG A 11 -30.15 8.28 -20.08
CA ARG A 11 -31.21 8.76 -20.96
C ARG A 11 -32.32 7.72 -21.19
N GLU A 12 -31.99 6.44 -21.11
CA GLU A 12 -32.94 5.31 -21.16
C GLU A 12 -33.67 5.05 -19.83
N GLY A 13 -33.37 5.80 -18.76
CA GLY A 13 -34.04 5.67 -17.46
C GLY A 13 -33.59 4.47 -16.61
N GLN A 14 -32.54 3.74 -17.01
CA GLN A 14 -32.01 2.59 -16.28
C GLN A 14 -31.13 2.97 -15.07
N LEU A 15 -30.58 4.19 -15.05
CA LEU A 15 -29.84 4.75 -13.92
C LEU A 15 -30.53 6.02 -13.43
N GLN A 16 -31.03 5.99 -12.19
CA GLN A 16 -31.53 7.18 -11.53
C GLN A 16 -30.41 8.22 -11.46
N PHE A 17 -30.70 9.47 -11.85
CA PHE A 17 -29.76 10.60 -11.72
C PHE A 17 -29.13 10.69 -10.31
N VAL A 18 -29.89 10.28 -9.29
CA VAL A 18 -29.46 10.14 -7.90
C VAL A 18 -28.26 9.18 -7.73
N VAL A 19 -28.26 8.02 -8.41
CA VAL A 19 -27.19 7.01 -8.32
C VAL A 19 -25.90 7.53 -8.97
N LEU A 20 -26.00 8.22 -10.10
CA LEU A 20 -24.83 8.83 -10.77
C LEU A 20 -24.17 9.88 -9.86
N LEU A 21 -24.98 10.75 -9.25
CA LEU A 21 -24.49 11.78 -8.34
C LEU A 21 -23.85 11.17 -7.09
N LEU A 22 -24.43 10.09 -6.56
CA LEU A 22 -23.88 9.33 -5.43
C LEU A 22 -22.51 8.70 -5.78
N ILE A 23 -22.37 8.09 -6.95
CA ILE A 23 -21.10 7.49 -7.39
C ILE A 23 -20.00 8.57 -7.46
N ILE A 24 -20.29 9.75 -8.00
CA ILE A 24 -19.32 10.85 -8.08
C ILE A 24 -18.90 11.30 -6.68
N ILE A 25 -19.85 11.48 -5.77
CA ILE A 25 -19.57 11.87 -4.38
C ILE A 25 -18.69 10.83 -3.69
N VAL A 26 -19.04 9.55 -3.82
CA VAL A 26 -18.25 8.45 -3.22
C VAL A 26 -16.85 8.38 -3.82
N ALA A 27 -16.72 8.53 -5.13
CA ALA A 27 -15.41 8.55 -5.78
C ALA A 27 -14.52 9.68 -5.25
N VAL A 28 -15.04 10.90 -5.15
CA VAL A 28 -14.30 12.04 -4.57
C VAL A 28 -13.96 11.80 -3.10
N ALA A 29 -14.90 11.27 -2.32
CA ALA A 29 -14.69 10.97 -0.90
C ALA A 29 -13.59 9.91 -0.69
N VAL A 30 -13.59 8.84 -1.50
CA VAL A 30 -12.56 7.80 -1.45
C VAL A 30 -11.20 8.37 -1.83
N VAL A 31 -11.11 9.18 -2.88
CA VAL A 31 -9.84 9.83 -3.27
C VAL A 31 -9.33 10.76 -2.16
N ALA A 32 -10.20 11.60 -1.60
CA ALA A 32 -9.83 12.49 -0.49
C ALA A 32 -9.37 11.70 0.74
N PHE A 33 -10.04 10.60 1.06
CA PHE A 33 -9.66 9.69 2.14
C PHE A 33 -8.30 9.03 1.90
N VAL A 34 -8.05 8.53 0.69
CA VAL A 34 -6.76 7.93 0.33
C VAL A 34 -5.63 8.97 0.44
N VAL A 35 -5.82 10.18 -0.09
CA VAL A 35 -4.81 11.26 0.02
C VAL A 35 -4.57 11.65 1.48
N PHE A 36 -5.61 11.68 2.31
CA PHE A 36 -5.48 11.93 3.74
C PHE A 36 -4.65 10.84 4.43
N MET A 37 -4.94 9.57 4.15
CA MET A 37 -4.18 8.42 4.68
C MET A 37 -2.74 8.38 4.18
N GLU A 38 -2.48 8.75 2.91
CA GLU A 38 -1.12 8.84 2.37
C GLU A 38 -0.29 9.97 2.99
N ARG A 39 -0.93 11.09 3.34
CA ARG A 39 -0.27 12.21 4.04
C ARG A 39 -0.02 11.93 5.52
N ALA A 40 -0.71 10.93 6.09
CA ALA A 40 -0.52 10.53 7.47
C ALA A 40 0.87 9.89 7.64
N GLN A 41 1.70 10.59 8.41
CA GLN A 41 3.07 10.21 8.72
C GLN A 41 3.30 10.32 10.22
N ARG A 42 3.92 9.31 10.81
CA ARG A 42 4.37 9.34 12.20
C ARG A 42 5.69 10.09 12.26
N ARG A 43 5.71 11.23 12.94
CA ARG A 43 6.91 12.05 13.11
C ARG A 43 7.66 11.62 14.37
N ILE A 44 8.85 11.04 14.22
CA ILE A 44 9.75 10.73 15.34
C ILE A 44 10.76 11.87 15.46
N THR A 45 10.84 12.52 16.63
CA THR A 45 11.82 13.59 16.88
C THR A 45 13.22 13.00 16.97
N ILE A 46 14.14 13.57 16.21
CA ILE A 46 15.58 13.29 16.27
C ILE A 46 16.32 14.56 16.65
N ASN A 47 17.29 14.45 17.54
CA ASN A 47 18.14 15.56 17.95
C ASN A 47 19.54 15.37 17.36
N TYR A 48 20.07 16.40 16.71
CA TYR A 48 21.46 16.40 16.28
C TYR A 48 22.36 16.78 17.45
N ALA A 49 23.40 15.99 17.66
CA ALA A 49 24.43 16.28 18.66
C ALA A 49 25.11 17.61 18.31
N ARG A 50 25.34 18.44 19.33
CA ARG A 50 26.02 19.74 19.17
C ARG A 50 27.42 19.49 18.63
N ARG A 51 27.73 20.02 17.44
CA ARG A 51 29.11 20.07 16.93
C ARG A 51 29.73 21.41 17.34
N MET A 52 30.87 21.35 18.01
CA MET A 52 31.71 22.51 18.28
C MET A 52 32.80 22.54 17.21
N GLN A 53 32.72 23.52 16.30
CA GLN A 53 33.73 23.71 15.26
C GLN A 53 34.20 25.17 15.32
N GLY A 54 35.51 25.38 15.51
CA GLY A 54 36.11 26.71 15.57
C GLY A 54 35.72 27.56 16.79
N GLY A 55 35.49 26.94 17.96
CA GLY A 55 35.18 27.66 19.20
C GLY A 55 33.75 28.20 19.31
N LYS A 56 32.91 28.05 18.28
CA LYS A 56 31.48 28.40 18.31
C LYS A 56 30.64 27.15 18.51
N LEU A 57 29.77 27.19 19.52
CA LEU A 57 28.81 26.12 19.81
C LEU A 57 27.66 26.23 18.81
N TYR A 58 27.57 25.31 17.85
CA TYR A 58 26.37 25.23 17.00
C TYR A 58 25.22 24.63 17.82
N ALA A 59 24.08 25.32 17.80
CA ALA A 59 22.91 24.93 18.57
C ALA A 59 22.44 23.52 18.21
N ALA A 60 21.95 22.78 19.22
CA ALA A 60 21.32 21.48 18.97
C ALA A 60 20.06 21.73 18.14
N GLN A 61 20.04 21.25 16.91
CA GLN A 61 18.86 21.33 16.05
C GLN A 61 18.03 20.06 16.26
N SER A 62 16.74 20.24 16.57
CA SER A 62 15.76 19.16 16.55
C SER A 62 15.18 19.05 15.14
N SER A 63 15.12 17.83 14.61
CA SER A 63 14.44 17.50 13.35
C SER A 63 13.46 16.35 13.59
N HIS A 64 12.70 15.98 12.55
CA HIS A 64 11.77 14.87 12.60
C HIS A 64 12.09 13.88 11.48
N LEU A 65 12.20 12.60 11.83
CA LEU A 65 12.21 11.51 10.86
C LEU A 65 10.76 11.12 10.56
N PRO A 66 10.25 11.36 9.34
CA PRO A 66 8.89 10.97 8.99
C PRO A 66 8.83 9.48 8.63
N LEU A 67 8.06 8.71 9.37
CA LEU A 67 7.69 7.34 8.99
C LEU A 67 6.29 7.35 8.38
N LYS A 68 6.20 7.04 7.09
CA LYS A 68 4.90 6.91 6.41
C LYS A 68 4.17 5.66 6.93
N ILE A 69 2.85 5.75 7.07
CA ILE A 69 2.03 4.60 7.52
C ILE A 69 2.08 3.46 6.49
N ASN A 70 2.08 3.78 5.20
CA ASN A 70 2.28 2.83 4.12
C ASN A 70 3.62 3.11 3.42
N MET A 71 4.69 2.44 3.86
CA MET A 71 5.99 2.51 3.18
C MET A 71 6.02 1.66 1.90
N ALA A 72 5.09 0.71 1.75
CA ALA A 72 5.02 -0.20 0.63
C ALA A 72 4.35 0.39 -0.63
N GLY A 73 3.54 1.44 -0.45
CA GLY A 73 2.85 2.12 -1.55
C GLY A 73 1.85 1.22 -2.28
N VAL A 74 1.87 1.27 -3.62
CA VAL A 74 0.93 0.55 -4.53
C VAL A 74 1.48 -0.81 -4.95
N ILE A 75 2.73 -1.12 -4.63
CA ILE A 75 3.43 -2.31 -5.13
C ILE A 75 2.81 -3.64 -4.62
N PRO A 76 2.48 -3.79 -3.31
CA PRO A 76 1.92 -5.05 -2.81
C PRO A 76 0.57 -5.45 -3.42
N PRO A 77 -0.42 -4.53 -3.59
CA PRO A 77 -1.64 -4.85 -4.31
C PRO A 77 -1.41 -5.29 -5.76
N ILE A 78 -0.45 -4.67 -6.44
CA ILE A 78 -0.09 -5.05 -7.82
C ILE A 78 0.46 -6.48 -7.84
N PHE A 79 1.39 -6.82 -6.95
CA PHE A 79 1.92 -8.19 -6.85
C PHE A 79 0.86 -9.23 -6.49
N ALA A 80 -0.03 -8.93 -5.55
CA ALA A 80 -1.14 -9.81 -5.22
C ALA A 80 -2.03 -10.05 -6.46
N SER A 81 -2.35 -9.00 -7.21
CA SER A 81 -3.19 -9.10 -8.41
C SER A 81 -2.52 -9.89 -9.54
N SER A 82 -1.21 -9.70 -9.77
CA SER A 82 -0.50 -10.37 -10.85
C SER A 82 -0.32 -11.87 -10.57
N ILE A 83 -0.05 -12.25 -9.33
CA ILE A 83 0.05 -13.66 -8.93
C ILE A 83 -1.29 -14.37 -9.06
N ILE A 84 -2.38 -13.76 -8.60
CA ILE A 84 -3.71 -14.37 -8.69
C ILE A 84 -4.17 -14.47 -10.14
N LEU A 85 -3.93 -13.43 -10.95
CA LEU A 85 -4.23 -13.46 -12.37
C LEU A 85 -3.41 -14.52 -13.10
N PHE A 86 -2.14 -14.67 -12.74
CA PHE A 86 -1.26 -15.71 -13.30
C PHE A 86 -1.78 -17.12 -13.00
N LEU A 87 -2.15 -17.39 -11.74
CA LEU A 87 -2.75 -18.67 -11.34
C LEU A 87 -4.08 -18.92 -12.05
N ALA A 88 -4.93 -17.90 -12.17
CA ALA A 88 -6.19 -18.00 -12.89
C ALA A 88 -5.98 -18.32 -14.38
N THR A 89 -4.99 -17.69 -15.02
CA THR A 89 -4.66 -17.90 -16.43
C THR A 89 -4.19 -19.34 -16.68
N ILE A 90 -3.32 -19.87 -15.81
CA ILE A 90 -2.89 -21.27 -15.87
C ILE A 90 -4.09 -22.20 -15.68
N ALA A 91 -4.92 -21.95 -14.66
CA ALA A 91 -6.08 -22.78 -14.38
C ALA A 91 -7.08 -22.79 -15.54
N GLN A 92 -7.25 -21.67 -16.24
CA GLN A 92 -8.08 -21.57 -17.45
C GLN A 92 -7.50 -22.35 -18.64
N TRP A 93 -6.19 -22.25 -18.90
CA TRP A 93 -5.55 -22.95 -20.02
C TRP A 93 -5.51 -24.46 -19.82
N PHE A 94 -5.24 -24.92 -18.61
CA PHE A 94 -5.08 -26.35 -18.30
C PHE A 94 -6.37 -27.01 -17.75
N GLY A 95 -7.39 -26.23 -17.38
CA GLY A 95 -8.66 -26.72 -16.82
C GLY A 95 -9.59 -27.42 -17.82
N HIS A 96 -9.27 -27.40 -19.11
CA HIS A 96 -10.04 -28.08 -20.17
C HIS A 96 -9.55 -29.53 -20.43
N GLY A 97 -8.52 -30.00 -19.73
CA GLY A 97 -8.00 -31.36 -19.85
C GLY A 97 -8.85 -32.39 -19.10
N LYS A 98 -9.03 -33.59 -19.68
CA LYS A 98 -9.69 -34.73 -19.01
C LYS A 98 -8.94 -35.08 -17.71
N GLY A 99 -9.62 -35.05 -16.57
CA GLY A 99 -9.03 -35.31 -15.23
C GLY A 99 -8.56 -34.06 -14.48
N MET A 100 -8.66 -32.87 -15.07
CA MET A 100 -8.27 -31.59 -14.47
C MET A 100 -9.46 -30.77 -13.93
N GLU A 101 -10.58 -31.41 -13.61
CA GLU A 101 -11.80 -30.75 -13.10
C GLU A 101 -11.54 -29.92 -11.83
N TRP A 102 -10.55 -30.32 -11.02
CA TRP A 102 -10.10 -29.55 -9.86
C TRP A 102 -9.41 -28.23 -10.24
N LEU A 103 -8.69 -28.16 -11.37
CA LEU A 103 -8.18 -26.89 -11.92
C LEU A 103 -9.32 -26.01 -12.41
N GLY A 104 -10.34 -26.60 -13.05
CA GLY A 104 -11.54 -25.89 -13.47
C GLY A 104 -12.28 -25.27 -12.29
N ALA A 105 -12.46 -26.02 -11.20
CA ALA A 105 -13.05 -25.52 -9.96
C ALA A 105 -12.20 -24.40 -9.33
N LEU A 106 -10.86 -24.55 -9.34
CA LEU A 106 -9.95 -23.50 -8.89
C LEU A 106 -10.08 -22.23 -9.74
N ALA A 107 -10.18 -22.35 -11.06
CA ALA A 107 -10.32 -21.23 -11.98
C ALA A 107 -11.60 -20.42 -11.67
N VAL A 108 -12.72 -21.10 -11.38
CA VAL A 108 -13.98 -20.46 -11.00
C VAL A 108 -13.85 -19.74 -9.65
N VAL A 109 -13.18 -20.35 -8.68
CA VAL A 109 -12.95 -19.74 -7.35
C VAL A 109 -12.00 -18.53 -7.42
N LEU A 110 -11.06 -18.53 -8.37
CA LEU A 110 -10.11 -17.43 -8.60
C LEU A 110 -10.67 -16.32 -9.51
N GLN A 111 -11.88 -16.46 -10.05
CA GLN A 111 -12.51 -15.41 -10.86
C GLN A 111 -12.95 -14.21 -9.99
N GLN A 112 -12.84 -13.03 -10.58
CA GLN A 112 -13.32 -11.77 -9.99
C GLN A 112 -14.84 -11.83 -9.80
N GLY A 113 -15.30 -11.56 -8.57
CA GLY A 113 -16.72 -11.57 -8.21
C GLY A 113 -17.13 -12.68 -7.24
N GLN A 114 -16.27 -13.69 -7.02
CA GLN A 114 -16.49 -14.71 -6.00
C GLN A 114 -16.03 -14.22 -4.62
N PRO A 115 -16.76 -14.51 -3.53
CA PRO A 115 -16.37 -14.09 -2.17
C PRO A 115 -15.04 -14.73 -1.75
N MET A 116 -14.76 -15.96 -2.22
CA MET A 116 -13.52 -16.66 -1.94
C MET A 116 -12.31 -15.99 -2.61
N HIS A 117 -12.47 -15.46 -3.83
CA HIS A 117 -11.43 -14.65 -4.48
C HIS A 117 -11.13 -13.39 -3.65
N MET A 118 -12.15 -12.69 -3.17
CA MET A 118 -11.97 -11.48 -2.35
C MET A 118 -11.21 -11.77 -1.06
N LEU A 119 -11.52 -12.89 -0.40
CA LEU A 119 -10.85 -13.32 0.83
C LEU A 119 -9.37 -13.68 0.56
N LEU A 120 -9.11 -14.48 -0.47
CA LEU A 120 -7.74 -14.85 -0.87
C LEU A 120 -6.93 -13.61 -1.28
N PHE A 121 -7.53 -12.71 -2.05
CA PHE A 121 -6.92 -11.46 -2.50
C PHE A 121 -6.61 -10.54 -1.31
N SER A 122 -7.53 -10.40 -0.35
CA SER A 122 -7.30 -9.61 0.86
C SER A 122 -6.15 -10.16 1.69
N ILE A 123 -6.09 -11.49 1.88
CA ILE A 123 -4.98 -12.14 2.61
C ILE A 123 -3.65 -11.92 1.89
N ALA A 124 -3.64 -12.11 0.56
CA ALA A 124 -2.46 -11.89 -0.26
C ALA A 124 -1.96 -10.44 -0.15
N ILE A 125 -2.86 -9.44 -0.20
CA ILE A 125 -2.49 -8.04 -0.02
C ILE A 125 -1.84 -7.81 1.34
N VAL A 126 -2.44 -8.30 2.43
CA VAL A 126 -1.89 -8.12 3.79
C VAL A 126 -0.51 -8.77 3.91
N PHE A 127 -0.37 -10.00 3.40
CA PHE A 127 0.89 -10.74 3.39
C PHE A 127 1.98 -9.99 2.61
N PHE A 128 1.70 -9.59 1.36
CA PHE A 128 2.67 -8.88 0.54
C PHE A 128 2.97 -7.49 1.08
N CYS A 129 2.01 -6.81 1.71
CA CYS A 129 2.23 -5.51 2.32
C CYS A 129 3.25 -5.62 3.47
N PHE A 130 3.08 -6.60 4.35
CA PHE A 130 4.02 -6.86 5.44
C PHE A 130 5.38 -7.33 4.93
N PHE A 131 5.39 -8.30 4.01
CA PHE A 131 6.61 -8.85 3.42
C PHE A 131 7.44 -7.79 2.68
N TYR A 132 6.80 -6.98 1.83
CA TYR A 132 7.48 -5.93 1.08
C TYR A 132 7.98 -4.81 2.00
N THR A 133 7.19 -4.42 3.02
CA THR A 133 7.63 -3.42 4.00
C THR A 133 8.87 -3.90 4.75
N ALA A 134 8.91 -5.16 5.18
CA ALA A 134 10.07 -5.75 5.87
C ALA A 134 11.31 -5.87 4.98
N LEU A 135 11.13 -6.08 3.67
CA LEU A 135 12.23 -6.16 2.71
C LEU A 135 12.85 -4.78 2.42
N VAL A 136 12.02 -3.75 2.30
CA VAL A 136 12.47 -2.39 1.97
C VAL A 136 12.97 -1.62 3.19
N PHE A 137 12.34 -1.80 4.34
CA PHE A 137 12.70 -1.06 5.54
C PHE A 137 13.67 -1.84 6.41
N ASN A 138 14.95 -1.46 6.35
CA ASN A 138 15.98 -1.99 7.24
C ASN A 138 16.16 -1.05 8.46
N PRO A 139 15.66 -1.43 9.66
CA PRO A 139 15.78 -0.58 10.85
C PRO A 139 17.24 -0.38 11.26
N ASN A 140 18.07 -1.42 11.14
CA ASN A 140 19.48 -1.37 11.54
C ASN A 140 20.27 -0.38 10.69
N GLU A 141 20.05 -0.37 9.37
CA GLU A 141 20.70 0.57 8.47
C GLU A 141 20.23 2.01 8.73
N THR A 142 18.94 2.20 9.01
CA THR A 142 18.38 3.52 9.36
C THR A 142 18.99 4.04 10.66
N ALA A 143 19.14 3.19 11.68
CA ALA A 143 19.78 3.52 12.95
C ALA A 143 21.27 3.85 12.77
N GLU A 144 21.99 3.09 11.94
CA GLU A 144 23.40 3.36 11.64
C GLU A 144 23.58 4.69 10.89
N ASN A 145 22.69 5.00 9.94
CA ASN A 145 22.68 6.27 9.22
C ASN A 145 22.38 7.46 10.14
N LEU A 146 21.47 7.30 11.13
CA LEU A 146 21.22 8.30 12.17
C LEU A 146 22.49 8.53 13.02
N LYS A 147 23.15 7.46 13.45
CA LYS A 147 24.40 7.51 14.22
C LYS A 147 25.52 8.20 13.44
N LYS A 148 25.72 7.86 12.16
CA LYS A 148 26.71 8.51 11.25
C LYS A 148 26.43 10.00 11.07
N SER A 149 25.16 10.38 10.99
CA SER A 149 24.73 11.77 10.86
C SER A 149 24.83 12.57 12.17
N GLY A 150 25.21 11.94 13.28
CA GLY A 150 25.23 12.55 14.61
C GLY A 150 23.84 12.85 15.17
N ALA A 151 22.80 12.22 14.62
CA ALA A 151 21.43 12.31 15.09
C ALA A 151 21.13 11.16 16.06
N PHE A 152 20.36 11.44 17.11
CA PHE A 152 19.89 10.42 18.04
C PHE A 152 18.44 10.68 18.45
N ILE A 153 17.72 9.61 18.79
CA ILE A 153 16.38 9.70 19.36
C ILE A 153 16.54 9.98 20.86
N PRO A 154 15.97 11.08 21.39
CA PRO A 154 16.06 11.39 22.81
C PRO A 154 15.45 10.26 23.65
N GLY A 155 16.22 9.75 24.61
CA GLY A 155 15.80 8.68 25.52
C GLY A 155 16.21 7.26 25.10
N ILE A 156 16.78 7.07 23.90
CA ILE A 156 17.24 5.75 23.41
C ILE A 156 18.74 5.81 23.13
N ARG A 157 19.50 4.79 23.58
CA ARG A 157 20.95 4.71 23.32
C ARG A 157 21.19 4.47 21.83
N PRO A 158 22.03 5.27 21.14
CA PRO A 158 22.28 5.09 19.70
C PRO A 158 22.97 3.75 19.39
N GLY A 159 22.41 2.95 18.48
CA GLY A 159 22.94 1.65 18.06
C GLY A 159 21.84 0.59 17.94
N ASP A 160 22.07 -0.62 18.45
CA ASP A 160 21.14 -1.76 18.36
C ASP A 160 19.77 -1.54 19.05
N GLN A 161 19.61 -0.45 19.82
CA GLN A 161 18.38 -0.12 20.54
C GLN A 161 17.48 0.91 19.83
N THR A 162 17.92 1.48 18.70
CA THR A 162 17.19 2.50 17.91
C THR A 162 16.59 1.91 16.65
#